data_AF-X0QEE1-F1
#
_entry.id   AF-X0QEE1-F1
#
_cell.length_a   1.000
_cell.length_b   1.000
_cell.length_c   1.000
_cell.angle_alpha   90.00
_cell.angle_beta   90.00
_cell.angle_gamma   90.00
#
_symmetry.space_group_name_H-M   'P 1'
#
loop_
_entity.id
_entity.type
_entity.pdbx_description
1 polymer ?
#
loop_
_entity_poly.entity_id
_entity_poly.type
_entity_poly.pdbx_seq_one_letter_code
_entity_poly.pdbx_strand_id
1 'polypeptide(L)'
;MLIDADKDLIATLGFNRAVSVHSNECTESEAIILQQVKELNVDSVYFNTDENGSSFPAIFLKKVLTFDSRALIEIAETQKNIWNYKKVLFLYVFSDTEIRIYNCAGKPILKAQKNKL
;
A
#
# COMPACT_ATOMS: atom_id res chain seq x y z
N MET A 1 -12.22 -8.24 -25.66
CA MET A 1 -12.54 -7.85 -24.27
C MET A 1 -11.22 -7.89 -23.52
N LEU A 2 -10.59 -6.74 -23.33
CA LEU A 2 -9.35 -6.65 -22.55
C LEU A 2 -9.78 -6.75 -21.08
N ILE A 3 -9.43 -7.86 -20.44
CA ILE A 3 -9.59 -8.02 -19.01
C ILE A 3 -8.59 -7.05 -18.38
N ASP A 4 -9.09 -6.14 -17.56
CA ASP A 4 -8.29 -5.19 -16.78
C ASP A 4 -7.53 -6.02 -15.74
N ALA A 5 -6.36 -6.56 -16.12
CA ALA A 5 -5.63 -7.61 -15.38
C ALA A 5 -5.37 -7.22 -13.92
N ASP A 6 -5.24 -5.92 -13.66
CA ASP A 6 -5.07 -5.35 -12.32
C ASP A 6 -6.27 -5.56 -11.40
N LYS A 7 -7.49 -5.43 -11.93
CA LYS A 7 -8.71 -5.70 -11.14
C LYS A 7 -8.83 -7.17 -10.82
N ASP A 8 -8.39 -8.04 -11.73
CA ASP A 8 -8.48 -9.48 -11.57
C ASP A 8 -7.53 -10.00 -10.47
N LEU A 9 -6.31 -9.46 -10.42
CA LEU A 9 -5.31 -9.84 -9.41
C LEU A 9 -5.72 -9.42 -7.99
N ILE A 10 -6.15 -8.16 -7.83
CA ILE A 10 -6.60 -7.61 -6.54
C ILE A 10 -7.87 -8.29 -6.05
N ALA A 11 -8.79 -8.63 -6.96
CA ALA A 11 -9.97 -9.42 -6.64
C ALA A 11 -9.59 -10.85 -6.22
N THR A 12 -8.66 -11.49 -6.93
CA THR A 12 -8.18 -12.86 -6.62
C THR A 12 -7.54 -12.93 -5.24
N LEU A 13 -6.81 -11.89 -4.83
CA LEU A 13 -6.24 -11.79 -3.49
C LEU A 13 -7.25 -11.44 -2.39
N GLY A 14 -8.52 -11.19 -2.73
CA GLY A 14 -9.57 -10.83 -1.78
C GLY A 14 -9.49 -9.38 -1.29
N PHE A 15 -8.83 -8.50 -2.03
CA PHE A 15 -8.69 -7.08 -1.71
C PHE A 15 -9.71 -6.20 -2.45
N ASN A 16 -10.80 -6.79 -2.93
CA ASN A 16 -11.89 -6.10 -3.62
C ASN A 16 -12.60 -5.02 -2.77
N ARG A 17 -12.45 -5.06 -1.44
CA ARG A 17 -12.97 -4.03 -0.52
C ARG A 17 -11.95 -2.93 -0.16
N ALA A 18 -10.77 -2.93 -0.79
CA ALA A 18 -9.79 -1.89 -0.55
C ALA A 18 -10.36 -0.54 -1.00
N VAL A 19 -10.22 0.46 -0.15
CA VAL A 19 -10.74 1.81 -0.40
C VAL A 19 -9.60 2.67 -0.94
N SER A 20 -9.84 3.33 -2.07
CA SER A 20 -8.88 4.29 -2.63
C SER A 20 -8.62 5.43 -1.65
N VAL A 21 -7.37 5.88 -1.55
CA VAL A 21 -6.99 7.05 -0.73
C VAL A 21 -7.67 8.35 -1.20
N HIS A 22 -8.16 8.36 -2.43
CA HIS A 22 -8.91 9.46 -3.01
C HIS A 22 -10.43 9.19 -3.11
N SER A 23 -10.93 8.11 -2.49
CA SER A 23 -12.36 7.80 -2.48
C SER A 23 -13.14 8.82 -1.67
N ASN A 24 -14.33 9.17 -2.16
CA ASN A 24 -15.35 9.88 -1.38
C ASN A 24 -16.35 8.91 -0.75
N GLU A 25 -16.34 7.65 -1.17
CA GLU A 25 -17.16 6.56 -0.64
C GLU A 25 -16.36 5.81 0.42
N CYS A 26 -16.53 6.20 1.69
CA CYS A 26 -15.94 5.57 2.86
C CYS A 26 -16.75 5.91 4.12
N THR A 27 -16.56 5.13 5.18
CA THR A 27 -17.11 5.44 6.51
C THR A 27 -16.36 6.60 7.16
N GLU A 28 -16.95 7.23 8.19
CA GLU A 28 -16.27 8.30 8.94
C GLU A 28 -14.93 7.81 9.55
N SER A 29 -14.92 6.60 10.09
CA SER A 29 -13.71 6.00 10.67
C SER A 29 -12.60 5.78 9.62
N GLU A 30 -12.96 5.34 8.41
CA GLU A 30 -12.03 5.19 7.30
C GLU A 30 -11.55 6.55 6.80
N ALA A 31 -12.43 7.54 6.67
CA ALA A 31 -12.09 8.88 6.17
C ALA A 31 -10.95 9.53 6.99
N ILE A 32 -11.00 9.41 8.32
CA ILE A 32 -9.94 9.88 9.22
C ILE A 32 -8.60 9.21 8.90
N ILE A 33 -8.61 7.90 8.65
CA ILE A 33 -7.40 7.14 8.33
C ILE A 33 -6.91 7.50 6.93
N LEU A 34 -7.81 7.61 5.95
CA LEU A 34 -7.49 8.02 4.58
C LEU A 34 -6.80 9.39 4.57
N GLN A 35 -7.25 10.34 5.39
CA GLN A 35 -6.58 11.64 5.54
C GLN A 35 -5.13 11.51 6.05
N GLN A 36 -4.88 10.61 7.01
CA GLN A 36 -3.53 10.38 7.55
C GLN A 36 -2.60 9.72 6.54
N VAL A 37 -3.12 8.82 5.70
CA VAL A 37 -2.27 8.02 4.80
C VAL A 37 -2.01 8.68 3.44
N LYS A 38 -2.65 9.83 3.15
CA LYS A 38 -2.40 10.61 1.91
C LYS A 38 -0.92 10.91 1.68
N GLU A 39 -0.17 11.13 2.74
CA GLU A 39 1.27 11.45 2.67
C GLU A 39 2.17 10.21 2.56
N LEU A 40 1.59 9.00 2.69
CA LEU A 40 2.36 7.75 2.64
C LEU A 40 2.62 7.26 1.22
N ASN A 41 2.03 7.87 0.18
CA ASN A 41 2.17 7.47 -1.22
C ASN A 41 1.68 6.03 -1.51
N VAL A 42 0.54 5.67 -0.92
CA VAL A 42 -0.19 4.42 -1.17
C VAL A 42 -1.48 4.72 -1.94
N ASP A 43 -1.95 3.79 -2.77
CA ASP A 43 -3.11 4.04 -3.64
C ASP A 43 -4.42 3.64 -2.97
N SER A 44 -4.39 2.57 -2.18
CA SER A 44 -5.57 2.10 -1.46
C SER A 44 -5.21 1.44 -0.13
N VAL A 45 -6.23 1.37 0.72
CA VAL A 45 -6.16 0.79 2.06
C VAL A 45 -7.20 -0.31 2.17
N TYR A 46 -6.75 -1.50 2.57
CA TYR A 46 -7.65 -2.55 3.00
C TYR A 46 -7.88 -2.41 4.50
N PHE A 47 -9.13 -2.18 4.88
CA PHE A 47 -9.53 -2.02 6.27
C PHE A 47 -9.99 -3.34 6.88
N ASN A 48 -9.76 -3.45 8.19
CA ASN A 48 -10.53 -4.32 9.06
C ASN A 48 -11.41 -3.44 9.94
N THR A 49 -12.56 -3.97 10.34
CA THR A 49 -13.51 -3.29 11.21
C THR A 49 -13.77 -4.17 12.42
N ASP A 50 -13.75 -3.59 13.61
CA ASP A 50 -14.07 -4.30 14.85
C ASP A 50 -15.59 -4.41 15.09
N GLU A 51 -15.97 -5.07 16.18
CA GLU A 51 -17.36 -5.23 16.61
C GLU A 51 -18.11 -3.92 16.91
N ASN A 52 -17.36 -2.83 17.13
CA ASN A 52 -17.91 -1.49 17.40
C ASN A 52 -18.04 -0.65 16.12
N GLY A 53 -17.71 -1.20 14.95
CA GLY A 53 -17.74 -0.48 13.68
C GLY A 53 -16.53 0.43 13.47
N SER A 54 -15.48 0.32 14.30
CA SER A 54 -14.26 1.12 14.14
C SER A 54 -13.31 0.45 13.14
N SER A 55 -12.96 1.19 12.10
CA SER A 55 -12.04 0.69 11.07
C SER A 55 -10.58 0.98 11.42
N PHE A 56 -9.68 0.09 11.02
CA PHE A 56 -8.24 0.25 11.12
C PHE A 56 -7.54 -0.31 9.89
N PRO A 57 -6.41 0.28 9.46
CA PRO A 57 -5.72 -0.18 8.26
C PRO A 57 -5.07 -1.53 8.54
N ALA A 58 -5.35 -2.52 7.69
CA ALA A 58 -4.75 -3.85 7.80
C ALA A 58 -3.65 -4.05 6.76
N ILE A 59 -3.85 -3.55 5.54
CA ILE A 59 -2.91 -3.67 4.42
C ILE A 59 -2.91 -2.37 3.62
N PHE A 60 -1.73 -1.92 3.23
CA PHE A 60 -1.57 -0.86 2.23
C PHE A 60 -1.23 -1.43 0.88
N LEU A 61 -1.81 -0.84 -0.16
CA LEU A 61 -1.74 -1.30 -1.53
C LEU A 61 -1.16 -0.17 -2.40
N LYS A 62 -0.15 -0.51 -3.20
CA LYS A 62 0.46 0.40 -4.17
C LYS A 62 0.56 -0.28 -5.53
N LYS A 63 0.14 0.40 -6.58
CA LYS A 63 0.28 -0.02 -7.96
C LYS A 63 1.52 0.61 -8.57
N VAL A 64 2.30 -0.17 -9.30
CA VAL A 64 3.41 0.30 -10.13
C VAL A 64 3.27 -0.31 -11.52
N LEU A 65 3.68 0.41 -12.56
CA LEU A 65 3.66 -0.12 -13.91
C LEU A 65 4.67 -1.26 -14.09
N THR A 66 5.89 -1.06 -13.61
CA THR A 66 6.96 -2.06 -13.59
C THR A 66 7.84 -1.88 -12.36
N PHE A 67 8.60 -2.89 -11.97
CA PHE A 67 9.55 -2.82 -10.86
C PHE A 67 10.94 -2.33 -11.33
N ASP A 68 10.97 -1.18 -12.00
CA ASP A 68 12.21 -0.52 -12.43
C ASP A 68 12.92 0.23 -11.29
N SER A 69 14.08 0.82 -11.58
CA SER A 69 14.87 1.52 -10.57
C SER A 69 14.14 2.72 -9.95
N ARG A 70 13.26 3.40 -10.69
CA ARG A 70 12.48 4.53 -10.18
C ARG A 70 11.40 4.03 -9.22
N ALA A 71 10.62 3.04 -9.65
CA ALA A 71 9.61 2.42 -8.81
C ALA A 71 10.21 1.86 -7.52
N LEU A 72 11.39 1.22 -7.58
CA LEU A 72 12.07 0.71 -6.39
C LEU A 72 12.46 1.79 -5.39
N ILE A 73 12.85 2.98 -5.85
CA ILE A 73 13.13 4.14 -4.98
C ILE A 73 11.85 4.61 -4.31
N GLU A 74 10.78 4.81 -5.08
CA GLU A 74 9.47 5.24 -4.57
C GLU A 74 8.88 4.23 -3.57
N ILE A 75 9.03 2.93 -3.84
CA ILE A 75 8.58 1.87 -2.93
C ILE A 75 9.39 1.90 -1.63
N ALA A 76 10.71 2.11 -1.70
CA ALA A 76 11.55 2.20 -0.50
C ALA A 76 11.19 3.42 0.38
N GLU A 77 10.87 4.56 -0.24
CA GLU A 77 10.39 5.75 0.47
C GLU A 77 9.02 5.51 1.09
N THR A 78 8.10 4.92 0.32
CA THR A 78 6.76 4.52 0.79
C THR A 78 6.86 3.57 1.98
N GLN A 79 7.67 2.50 1.87
CA GLN A 79 7.91 1.53 2.94
C GLN A 79 8.48 2.21 4.19
N LYS A 80 9.41 3.17 4.04
CA LYS A 80 9.96 3.94 5.15
C LYS A 80 8.91 4.80 5.84
N ASN A 81 8.05 5.46 5.08
CA ASN A 81 6.96 6.26 5.64
C ASN A 81 5.95 5.38 6.40
N ILE A 82 5.62 4.21 5.86
CA ILE A 82 4.75 3.23 6.54
C ILE A 82 5.41 2.68 7.81
N TRP A 83 6.71 2.39 7.78
CA TRP A 83 7.47 1.98 8.96
C TRP A 83 7.42 3.05 10.07
N ASN A 84 7.51 4.32 9.70
CA ASN A 84 7.32 5.43 10.65
C ASN A 84 5.87 5.53 11.17
N TYR A 85 4.88 5.17 10.35
CA TYR A 85 3.46 5.17 10.71
C TYR A 85 3.09 4.06 11.71
N LYS A 86 3.79 2.91 11.69
CA LYS A 86 3.73 1.82 12.69
C LYS A 86 2.38 1.12 12.87
N LYS A 87 1.39 1.31 12.00
CA LYS A 87 0.07 0.66 12.14
C LYS A 87 -0.15 -0.57 11.27
N VAL A 88 0.70 -0.81 10.26
CA VAL A 88 0.54 -1.90 9.28
C VAL A 88 1.83 -2.69 9.16
N LEU A 89 1.71 -4.01 9.06
CA LEU A 89 2.86 -4.93 8.96
C LEU A 89 3.37 -5.11 7.53
N PHE A 90 2.50 -4.96 6.52
CA PHE A 90 2.82 -5.27 5.13
C PHE A 90 2.35 -4.20 4.16
N LEU A 91 3.23 -3.85 3.23
CA LEU A 91 2.91 -3.10 2.02
C LEU A 91 2.87 -4.07 0.84
N TYR A 92 1.74 -4.14 0.15
CA TYR A 92 1.56 -4.92 -1.06
C TYR A 92 1.75 -3.99 -2.25
N VAL A 93 2.81 -4.24 -3.03
CA VAL A 93 3.05 -3.52 -4.28
C VAL A 93 2.81 -4.47 -5.44
N PHE A 94 2.00 -4.06 -6.40
CA PHE A 94 1.64 -4.89 -7.54
C PHE A 94 1.81 -4.14 -8.86
N SER A 95 2.16 -4.90 -9.89
CA SER A 95 1.97 -4.56 -11.29
C SER A 95 1.00 -5.57 -11.90
N ASP A 96 0.72 -5.43 -13.19
CA ASP A 96 -0.14 -6.34 -13.95
C ASP A 96 0.35 -7.81 -13.91
N THR A 97 1.62 -8.05 -13.58
CA THR A 97 2.26 -9.38 -13.69
C THR A 97 3.03 -9.83 -12.46
N GLU A 98 3.27 -8.96 -11.48
CA GLU A 98 4.10 -9.27 -10.31
C GLU A 98 3.54 -8.62 -9.05
N ILE A 99 3.65 -9.33 -7.93
CA ILE A 99 3.35 -8.80 -6.60
C ILE A 99 4.60 -8.93 -5.73
N ARG A 100 4.94 -7.85 -5.04
CA ARG A 100 5.99 -7.81 -4.02
C ARG A 100 5.40 -7.35 -2.70
N ILE A 101 5.64 -8.15 -1.66
CA ILE A 101 5.20 -7.86 -0.30
C ILE A 101 6.41 -7.37 0.50
N TYR A 102 6.29 -6.17 1.05
CA TYR A 102 7.35 -5.53 1.84
C TYR A 102 6.98 -5.56 3.32
N ASN A 103 7.93 -6.00 4.14
CA ASN A 103 7.80 -5.98 5.60
C ASN A 103 7.97 -4.54 6.12
N CYS A 104 6.94 -4.00 6.77
CA CYS A 104 6.91 -2.69 7.39
C CYS A 104 7.06 -2.72 8.93
N ALA A 105 7.18 -3.91 9.53
CA ALA A 105 7.49 -4.06 10.95
C ALA A 105 8.99 -3.85 11.25
N GLY A 106 9.86 -4.22 10.31
CA GLY A 106 11.30 -4.01 10.40
C GLY A 106 11.72 -2.64 9.86
N LYS A 107 12.78 -2.05 10.45
CA LYS A 107 13.40 -0.85 9.88
C LYS A 107 13.85 -1.14 8.43
N PRO A 108 13.45 -0.34 7.43
CA PRO A 108 13.84 -0.59 6.06
C PRO A 108 15.36 -0.53 5.91
N ILE A 109 15.92 -1.52 5.21
CA ILE A 109 17.34 -1.53 4.86
C ILE A 109 17.52 -0.60 3.66
N LEU A 110 17.74 0.68 3.94
CA LEU A 110 18.17 1.62 2.91
C LEU A 110 19.57 1.16 2.47
N LYS A 111 19.72 0.71 1.22
CA LYS A 111 21.06 0.57 0.64
C LYS A 111 21.69 1.96 0.72
N ALA A 112 22.65 2.14 1.62
CA ALA A 112 23.57 3.26 1.54
C ALA A 112 24.03 3.30 0.08
N GLN A 113 23.89 4.47 -0.56
CA GLN A 113 24.48 4.69 -1.87
C GLN A 113 25.91 4.15 -1.76
N LYS A 114 26.24 3.13 -2.57
CA LYS A 114 27.64 2.80 -2.80
C LYS A 114 28.21 4.03 -3.48
N ASN A 115 28.66 5.00 -2.69
CA ASN A 115 29.61 6.01 -3.12
C ASN A 115 30.81 5.18 -3.60
N LYS A 116 30.90 5.03 -4.91
CA LYS A 116 32.07 4.46 -5.56
C LYS A 116 33.25 5.34 -5.14
N LEU A 117 34.21 4.68 -4.49
CA LEU A 117 35.61 5.10 -4.39
C LEU A 117 36.15 5.49 -5.77
#